data_AF-A0A4R2Q123-F1
#
_entry.id   AF-A0A4R2Q123-F1
#
_cell.length_a   1.000
_cell.length_b   1.000
_cell.length_c   1.000
_cell.angle_alpha   90.00
_cell.angle_beta   90.00
_cell.angle_gamma   90.00
#
_symmetry.space_group_name_H-M   'P 1'
#
loop_
_entity.id
_entity.type
_entity.pdbx_description
1 polymer ?
#
loop_
_entity_poly.entity_id
_entity_poly.type
_entity_poly.pdbx_seq_one_letter_code
_entity_poly.pdbx_strand_id
1 'polypeptide(L)' 'MSHCETSSRIVAFASQCGAAQNPIAAARSRGWLDEKGRPTRDGRVLVDALGRNVAYGVYRLVG' A
#
# COMPACT_ATOMS: atom_id res chain seq x y z
N MET A 1 -11.20 -7.54 -2.88
CA MET A 1 -10.51 -6.23 -2.92
C MET A 1 -10.64 -5.66 -4.33
N SER A 2 -11.23 -4.48 -4.46
CA SER A 2 -11.30 -3.76 -5.73
C SER A 2 -9.97 -3.06 -6.05
N HIS A 3 -9.67 -2.79 -7.32
CA HIS A 3 -8.45 -2.06 -7.72
C HIS A 3 -8.35 -0.67 -7.06
N CYS A 4 -9.48 0.02 -6.86
CA CYS A 4 -9.52 1.30 -6.14
C CYS A 4 -9.09 1.15 -4.69
N GLU A 5 -9.49 0.07 -4.03
CA GLU A 5 -9.18 -0.20 -2.62
C GLU A 5 -7.68 -0.46 -2.44
N THR A 6 -7.10 -1.24 -3.36
CA THR A 6 -5.65 -1.50 -3.41
C THR A 6 -4.86 -0.21 -3.62
N SER A 7 -5.27 0.64 -4.57
CA SER A 7 -4.60 1.94 -4.80
C SER A 7 -4.66 2.84 -3.56
N SER A 8 -5.81 2.94 -2.89
CA SER A 8 -5.94 3.74 -1.67
C SER A 8 -5.00 3.28 -0.55
N ARG A 9 -4.84 1.96 -0.37
CA ARG A 9 -3.91 1.41 0.63
C ARG A 9 -2.46 1.69 0.30
N ILE A 10 -2.07 1.61 -0.98
CA ILE A 10 -0.73 1.97 -1.45
C ILE A 10 -0.42 3.45 -1.17
N VAL A 11 -1.36 4.35 -1.48
CA VAL A 11 -1.20 5.79 -1.24
C VAL A 11 -1.08 6.09 0.25
N ALA A 12 -1.92 5.48 1.08
CA ALA A 12 -1.85 5.62 2.53
C ALA A 12 -0.49 5.14 3.09
N PHE A 13 0.02 4.02 2.59
CA PHE A 13 1.33 3.51 2.98
C PHE A 13 2.47 4.44 2.51
N ALA A 14 2.40 4.94 1.28
CA ALA A 14 3.37 5.89 0.76
C ALA A 14 3.44 7.19 1.58
N SER A 15 2.30 7.64 2.12
CA SER A 15 2.20 8.78 3.04
C SER A 15 2.89 8.51 4.39
N GLN A 16 2.79 7.28 4.91
CA GLN A 16 3.45 6.89 6.17
C GLN A 16 4.96 6.68 6.01
N CYS A 17 5.42 6.26 4.83
CA CYS A 17 6.84 6.04 4.53
C CYS A 17 7.69 7.33 4.40
N GLY A 18 7.13 8.50 4.70
CA GLY A 18 7.83 9.77 4.69
C GLY A 18 6.92 10.86 4.14
N ALA A 19 7.04 12.08 4.68
CA ALA A 19 6.27 13.29 4.41
C ALA A 19 6.36 13.74 2.93
N ALA A 20 5.92 12.89 2.01
CA ALA A 20 5.76 13.23 0.64
C ALA A 20 4.56 14.17 0.59
N GLN A 21 4.82 15.45 0.32
CA GLN A 21 3.81 16.44 -0.07
C GLN A 21 2.89 15.89 -1.18
N ASN A 22 3.34 14.86 -1.91
CA ASN A 22 2.56 14.11 -2.88
C ASN A 22 2.75 12.57 -2.73
N PRO A 23 1.88 11.88 -1.97
CA PRO A 23 2.00 10.44 -1.74
C PRO A 23 1.75 9.60 -3.02
N ILE A 24 1.00 10.12 -4.00
CA ILE A 24 0.81 9.47 -5.30
C ILE A 24 2.12 9.48 -6.09
N ALA A 25 2.82 10.60 -6.11
CA ALA A 25 4.13 10.71 -6.76
C ALA A 25 5.16 9.78 -6.10
N ALA A 26 5.15 9.67 -4.76
CA ALA A 26 6.01 8.73 -4.05
C ALA A 26 5.67 7.26 -4.36
N ALA A 27 4.38 6.91 -4.43
CA ALA A 27 3.96 5.57 -4.82
C ALA A 27 4.34 5.21 -6.27
N ARG A 28 4.28 6.18 -7.19
CA ARG A 28 4.75 6.01 -8.58
C ARG A 28 6.27 5.89 -8.67
N SER A 29 7.00 6.74 -7.96
CA SER A 29 8.47 6.71 -7.91
C SER A 29 9.01 5.39 -7.36
N ARG A 30 8.25 4.75 -6.46
CA ARG A 30 8.56 3.41 -5.92
C ARG A 30 8.04 2.26 -6.78
N GLY A 31 7.39 2.54 -7.92
CA GLY A 31 6.86 1.53 -8.84
C GLY A 31 5.61 0.81 -8.34
N TRP A 32 4.94 1.30 -7.30
CA TRP A 32 3.74 0.66 -6.74
C TRP A 32 2.46 1.02 -7.49
N LEU A 33 2.43 2.20 -8.11
CA LEU A 33 1.35 2.66 -8.99
C LEU A 33 1.89 2.95 -10.39
N ASP A 34 1.05 2.69 -11.39
CA ASP A 34 1.31 3.11 -12.76
C ASP A 34 0.98 4.60 -12.99
N GLU A 35 1.26 5.09 -14.19
CA GLU A 35 0.95 6.47 -14.62
C GLU A 35 -0.55 6.79 -14.59
N LYS A 36 -1.41 5.76 -14.59
CA LYS A 36 -2.87 5.88 -14.49
C LYS A 36 -3.40 5.73 -13.05
N GLY A 37 -2.51 5.57 -12.07
CA GLY A 37 -2.88 5.38 -10.66
C GLY A 37 -3.40 3.98 -10.31
N ARG A 38 -3.18 3.00 -11.19
CA ARG A 38 -3.55 1.60 -10.94
C ARG A 38 -2.41 0.89 -10.22
N PRO A 39 -2.72 -0.11 -9.37
CA PRO A 39 -1.70 -0.88 -8.69
C PRO A 39 -0.91 -1.72 -9.71
N THR A 40 0.41 -1.64 -9.63
CA THR A 40 1.32 -2.52 -10.38
C THR A 40 1.39 -3.89 -9.70
N ARG A 41 2.20 -4.81 -10.25
CA ARG A 41 2.48 -6.10 -9.60
C ARG A 41 3.11 -5.88 -8.22
N ASP A 42 4.06 -4.98 -8.11
CA ASP A 42 4.77 -4.70 -6.84
C ASP A 42 3.85 -4.01 -5.84
N GLY A 43 3.00 -3.08 -6.28
CA GLY A 43 1.97 -2.48 -5.43
C GLY A 43 0.97 -3.50 -4.87
N ARG A 44 0.60 -4.51 -5.67
CA ARG A 44 -0.25 -5.62 -5.18
C ARG A 44 0.47 -6.48 -4.14
N VAL A 45 1.73 -6.82 -4.36
CA VAL A 45 2.54 -7.59 -3.39
C VAL A 45 2.70 -6.81 -2.07
N LEU A 46 2.90 -5.50 -2.14
CA LEU A 46 2.96 -4.63 -0.97
C LEU A 46 1.65 -4.70 -0.14
N VAL A 47 0.50 -4.55 -0.79
CA VAL A 47 -0.80 -4.60 -0.10
C VAL A 47 -1.09 -5.99 0.47
N ASP A 48 -0.68 -7.05 -0.23
CA ASP A 48 -0.78 -8.42 0.27
C ASP A 48 0.10 -8.63 1.52
N ALA A 49 1.34 -8.14 1.51
CA ALA A 49 2.24 -8.18 2.65
C ALA A 49 1.73 -7.35 3.85
N LEU A 50 1.12 -6.18 3.59
CA LEU A 50 0.44 -5.37 4.60
C LEU A 50 -0.78 -6.09 5.19
N GLY A 51 -1.60 -6.71 4.34
CA GLY A 51 -2.75 -7.50 4.78
C GLY A 51 -2.37 -8.66 5.68
N ARG A 52 -1.28 -9.37 5.33
CA ARG A 52 -0.72 -10.44 6.18
C ARG A 52 -0.22 -9.89 7.52
N ASN A 53 0.51 -8.76 7.53
CA ASN A 53 0.99 -8.17 8.78
C ASN A 53 -0.15 -7.72 9.71
N VAL A 54 -1.25 -7.19 9.17
CA VAL A 54 -2.46 -6.89 9.96
C VAL A 54 -3.07 -8.17 10.53
N ALA A 55 -3.15 -9.25 9.75
CA ALA A 55 -3.66 -10.53 10.23
C ALA A 55 -2.79 -11.14 11.35
N TYR A 56 -1.47 -11.01 11.26
CA TYR A 56 -0.55 -11.45 12.31
C TYR A 56 -0.56 -10.53 13.55
N GLY A 57 -0.80 -9.23 13.39
CA GLY A 57 -0.94 -8.29 14.51
C GLY A 57 -2.17 -8.55 15.37
N VAL A 58 -3.29 -8.97 14.75
CA VAL A 58 -4.51 -9.38 15.47
C VAL A 58 -4.30 -10.67 16.25
N TYR A 59 -3.43 -11.58 15.77
CA TYR A 59 -3.12 -12.83 16.47
C TYR A 59 -2.22 -12.65 17.72
N ARG A 60 -1.73 -11.43 18.00
CA ARG A 60 -0.89 -11.14 19.18
C ARG A 60 -1.62 -10.44 20.33
N LEU A 61 -2.92 -10.15 20.19
CA LEU A 61 -3.72 -9.52 21.25
C LEU A 61 -4.59 -10.51 22.05
N VAL A 62 -4.39 -11.81 21.85
CA VAL A 62 -5.00 -12.87 22.66
C VAL A 62 -3.89 -13.85 23.08
N GLY A 63 -3.07 -13.43 24.03
CA GLY A 63 -2.04 -14.23 24.66
C GLY A 63 -1.83 -13.74 26.07
#